data_AF-A0A4Q3UHP1-F1
#
_entry.id   AF-A0A4Q3UHP1-F1
#
_cell.length_a   1.000
_cell.length_b   1.000
_cell.length_c   1.000
_cell.angle_alpha   90.00
_cell.angle_beta   90.00
_cell.angle_gamma   90.00
#
_symmetry.space_group_name_H-M   'P 1'
#
loop_
_entity.id
_entity.type
_entity.pdbx_description
1 polymer ?
#
loop_
_entity_poly.entity_id
_entity_poly.type
_entity_poly.pdbx_seq_one_letter_code
_entity_poly.pdbx_strand_id
1 'polypeptide(L)' 'MTVDQAVSRDPGVMSGALCFRGTRVPVSTLFAHLQAGELDEFYAGFPNVTPEMVEAVLRGSEELLESRYAHAA' A
#
# COMPACT_ATOMS: atom_id res chain seq x y z
N MET A 1 -12.33 -3.34 -1.94
CA MET A 1 -11.42 -4.43 -2.35
C MET A 1 -10.64 -4.93 -1.14
N THR A 2 -10.07 -6.13 -1.17
CA THR A 2 -9.19 -6.67 -0.13
C THR A 2 -7.72 -6.33 -0.38
N VAL A 3 -6.84 -6.55 0.60
CA VAL A 3 -5.40 -6.31 0.45
C VAL A 3 -4.82 -7.18 -0.67
N ASP A 4 -5.18 -8.46 -0.75
CA ASP A 4 -4.69 -9.37 -1.80
C ASP A 4 -5.10 -8.94 -3.21
N GLN A 5 -6.21 -8.22 -3.34
CA GLN A 5 -6.64 -7.60 -4.60
C GLN A 5 -5.87 -6.30 -4.90
N ALA A 6 -5.47 -5.55 -3.87
CA ALA A 6 -4.81 -4.25 -4.01
C ALA A 6 -3.31 -4.35 -4.28
N VAL A 7 -2.63 -5.39 -3.79
CA VAL A 7 -1.17 -5.53 -3.87
C VAL A 7 -0.73 -6.85 -4.48
N SER A 8 0.49 -6.87 -4.97
CA SER A 8 1.16 -8.07 -5.47
C SER A 8 2.65 -8.02 -5.18
N ARG A 9 3.25 -9.21 -5.02
CA ARG A 9 4.69 -9.37 -4.87
C ARG A 9 5.17 -10.33 -5.94
N ASP A 10 6.01 -9.83 -6.84
CA ASP A 10 6.61 -10.59 -7.94
C ASP A 10 8.13 -10.35 -7.93
N PRO A 11 8.97 -11.41 -7.81
CA PRO A 11 10.43 -11.26 -7.88
C PRO A 11 10.94 -10.52 -9.13
N GLY A 12 10.21 -10.57 -10.25
CA GLY A 12 10.51 -9.86 -11.49
C GLY A 12 10.10 -8.38 -11.50
N VAL A 13 9.38 -7.92 -10.49
CA VAL A 13 8.90 -6.53 -10.37
C VAL A 13 9.56 -5.86 -9.17
N MET A 14 10.28 -4.75 -9.42
CA MET A 14 10.91 -3.94 -8.35
C MET A 14 11.72 -4.79 -7.36
N SER A 15 12.47 -5.78 -7.86
CA SER A 15 13.28 -6.71 -7.05
C SER A 15 12.48 -7.44 -5.96
N GLY A 16 11.21 -7.73 -6.20
CA GLY A 16 10.34 -8.40 -5.23
C GLY A 16 9.77 -7.49 -4.15
N ALA A 17 9.75 -6.17 -4.36
CA ALA A 17 9.01 -5.25 -3.51
C ALA A 17 7.49 -5.55 -3.55
N LEU A 18 6.79 -5.22 -2.47
CA LEU A 18 5.33 -5.23 -2.47
C LEU A 18 4.84 -4.00 -3.24
N CYS A 19 4.15 -4.23 -4.36
CA CYS A 19 3.67 -3.17 -5.24
C CYS A 19 2.14 -3.17 -5.32
N PHE A 20 1.56 -2.02 -5.64
CA PHE A 20 0.15 -1.96 -6.04
C PHE A 20 -0.07 -2.83 -7.28
N ARG A 21 -1.11 -3.66 -7.25
CA ARG A 21 -1.38 -4.68 -8.27
C ARG A 21 -1.52 -4.03 -9.65
N GLY A 22 -0.83 -4.61 -10.63
CA GLY A 22 -0.83 -4.08 -12.00
C GLY A 22 0.06 -2.84 -12.20
N THR A 23 0.83 -2.45 -11.19
CA THR A 23 1.77 -1.32 -11.25
C THR A 23 3.19 -1.74 -10.86
N ARG A 24 4.15 -0.83 -11.07
CA ARG A 24 5.51 -0.95 -10.50
C ARG A 24 5.71 0.01 -9.32
N VAL A 25 4.62 0.46 -8.69
CA VAL A 25 4.63 1.43 -7.59
C VAL A 25 4.70 0.67 -6.27
N PRO A 26 5.81 0.77 -5.52
CA PRO A 26 5.93 0.13 -4.21
C PRO A 26 4.90 0.68 -3.21
N VAL A 27 4.37 -0.18 -2.35
CA VAL A 27 3.50 0.24 -1.23
C VAL A 27 4.23 1.20 -0.29
N SER A 28 5.55 1.05 -0.14
CA SER A 28 6.37 1.98 0.64
C SER A 28 6.33 3.41 0.11
N THR A 29 6.08 3.61 -1.19
CA THR A 29 5.94 4.95 -1.77
C THR A 29 4.71 5.66 -1.22
N LEU A 30 3.57 4.96 -1.07
CA LEU A 30 2.38 5.54 -0.42
C LEU A 30 2.73 6.05 0.98
N PHE A 31 3.38 5.23 1.80
CA PHE A 31 3.72 5.63 3.17
C PHE A 31 4.74 6.78 3.24
N ALA A 32 5.70 6.84 2.30
CA ALA A 32 6.61 7.97 2.21
C ALA A 32 5.87 9.29 1.91
N HIS A 33 4.93 9.27 0.97
CA HIS A 33 4.09 10.43 0.65
C HIS A 33 3.18 10.81 1.83
N LEU A 34 2.57 9.85 2.51
CA LEU A 34 1.77 10.12 3.71
C LEU A 34 2.59 10.76 4.84
N GLN A 35 3.84 10.32 5.03
CA GLN A 35 4.76 10.91 6.02
C GLN A 35 5.15 12.35 5.66
N ALA A 36 5.20 12.67 4.37
CA ALA A 36 5.46 14.02 3.88
C ALA A 36 4.20 14.91 3.85
N GLY A 37 3.00 14.33 4.01
CA GLY A 37 1.73 15.04 3.85
C GLY A 37 1.34 15.28 2.38
N GLU A 38 1.92 14.50 1.45
CA GLU A 38 1.88 14.70 0.00
C GLU A 38 0.97 13.66 -0.70
N LEU A 39 -0.25 13.47 -0.20
CA LEU A 39 -1.16 12.46 -0.74
C LEU A 39 -1.71 12.85 -2.13
N ASP A 40 -1.95 14.14 -2.36
CA ASP A 40 -2.43 14.62 -3.66
C ASP A 40 -1.34 14.44 -4.74
N GLU A 41 -0.08 14.68 -4.39
CA GLU A 41 1.08 14.43 -5.23
C GLU A 41 1.26 12.95 -5.53
N PHE A 42 0.97 12.06 -4.57
CA PHE A 42 0.98 10.62 -4.79
C PHE A 42 -0.03 10.24 -5.88
N TYR A 43 -1.28 10.70 -5.79
CA TYR A 43 -2.29 10.40 -6.80
C TYR A 43 -1.95 11.01 -8.16
N ALA A 44 -1.39 12.23 -8.19
CA ALA A 44 -0.93 12.86 -9.41
C ALA A 44 0.22 12.09 -10.07
N GLY A 45 1.16 11.57 -9.28
CA GLY A 45 2.31 10.80 -9.76
C GLY A 45 1.97 9.36 -10.17
N PHE A 46 0.92 8.78 -9.59
CA PHE A 46 0.57 7.36 -9.77
C PHE A 46 -0.93 7.18 -10.09
N PRO A 47 -1.42 7.68 -11.24
CA PRO A 47 -2.86 7.67 -11.57
C PRO A 47 -3.47 6.25 -11.72
N ASN A 48 -2.63 5.22 -11.85
CA ASN A 48 -3.07 3.83 -11.90
C ASN A 48 -3.24 3.20 -10.51
N VAL A 49 -2.85 3.89 -9.44
CA VAL A 49 -3.14 3.50 -8.06
C VAL A 49 -4.47 4.15 -7.68
N THR A 50 -5.52 3.34 -7.58
CA THR A 50 -6.86 3.87 -7.30
C THR A 50 -7.06 4.17 -5.81
N PRO A 51 -7.98 5.08 -5.44
CA PRO A 51 -8.30 5.33 -4.05
C PRO A 51 -8.70 4.07 -3.27
N GLU A 52 -9.40 3.14 -3.91
CA GLU A 52 -9.81 1.89 -3.27
C GLU A 52 -8.62 0.95 -2.99
N MET A 53 -7.55 1.01 -3.80
CA MET A 53 -6.30 0.30 -3.52
C MET A 53 -5.58 0.90 -2.30
N VAL A 54 -5.53 2.23 -2.23
CA VAL A 54 -4.96 2.95 -1.08
C VAL A 54 -5.74 2.62 0.20
N GLU A 55 -7.07 2.70 0.15
CA GLU A 55 -7.95 2.36 1.28
C GLU A 55 -7.71 0.93 1.76
N ALA A 56 -7.62 -0.04 0.83
CA ALA A 56 -7.37 -1.44 1.19
C ALA A 56 -6.01 -1.62 1.88
N VAL A 57 -4.96 -0.94 1.41
CA VAL A 57 -3.63 -0.99 2.05
C VAL A 57 -3.66 -0.35 3.44
N LEU A 58 -4.32 0.79 3.61
CA LEU A 58 -4.41 1.49 4.90
C LEU A 58 -5.19 0.68 5.94
N ARG A 59 -6.39 0.19 5.56
CA ARG A 59 -7.19 -0.70 6.42
C ARG A 59 -6.41 -1.95 6.81
N GLY A 60 -5.77 -2.62 5.85
CA GLY A 60 -4.97 -3.81 6.16
C GLY A 60 -3.78 -3.52 7.09
N SER A 61 -3.24 -2.30 7.03
CA SER A 61 -2.16 -1.87 7.93
C SER A 61 -2.68 -1.61 9.35
N GLU A 62 -3.85 -0.99 9.48
CA GLU A 62 -4.56 -0.81 10.76
C GLU A 62 -4.88 -2.18 11.40
N GLU A 63 -5.54 -3.08 10.66
CA GLU A 63 -5.88 -4.43 11.12
C GLU A 63 -4.63 -5.22 11.56
N LEU A 64 -3.51 -5.08 10.85
CA LEU A 64 -2.24 -5.72 11.20
C LEU A 64 -1.66 -5.16 12.52
N LEU A 65 -1.75 -3.85 12.73
CA LEU A 65 -1.31 -3.23 13.98
C LEU A 65 -2.18 -3.72 15.13
N GLU A 66 -3.50 -3.67 15.00
CA GLU A 66 -4.42 -4.16 16.01
C GLU A 66 -4.17 -5.64 16.34
N SER A 67 -4.05 -6.49 15.32
CA SER A 67 -3.78 -7.92 15.49
C SER A 67 -2.47 -8.16 16.25
N ARG A 68 -1.43 -7.38 15.96
CA ARG A 68 -0.12 -7.49 16.63
C ARG A 68 -0.21 -7.13 18.11
N TYR A 69 -1.03 -6.15 18.49
CA TYR A 69 -1.18 -5.74 19.89
C TYR A 69 -2.27 -6.51 20.63
N ALA A 70 -3.23 -7.12 19.94
CA ALA A 70 -4.24 -8.00 20.53
C ALA A 70 -3.63 -9.30 21.11
N HIS A 71 -2.47 -9.72 20.62
CA HIS A 71 -1.70 -10.87 21.14
C HIS A 71 -0.59 -10.47 22.12
N ALA A 72 -0.45 -9.16 22.41
CA ALA A 72 0.58 -8.62 23.29
C ALA A 72 0.08 -8.30 24.71
N ALA A 73 -1.18 -8.64 25.01
CA ALA A 73 -1.82 -8.53 26.33
C ALA A 73 -2.12 -9.93 26.89
#